data_AF-A0A178X2M9-F1
#
_entry.id   AF-A0A178X2M9-F1
#
_cell.length_a   1.000
_cell.length_b   1.000
_cell.length_c   1.000
_cell.angle_alpha   90.00
_cell.angle_beta   90.00
_cell.angle_gamma   90.00
#
_symmetry.space_group_name_H-M   'P 1'
#
loop_
_entity.id
_entity.type
_entity.pdbx_description
1 polymer ?
#
loop_
_entity_poly.entity_id
_entity_poly.type
_entity_poly.pdbx_seq_one_letter_code
_entity_poly.pdbx_strand_id
1 'polypeptide(L)'
;MANSRIRLQPLGGFLNPNREVYVGWDEGLQTYYAQVFDGRDEQGEDRLTVDVGNGLGDVTYPGGVITALRPYAEITDDLGELLNVSRVSTTPTYTDLRPDSRRYQQEQYVQAGLNRLYRPDGFVTTLTRDDVAPVLLEHGWASSGIKATETGHTETYRRGEQELTLAWTWPDQDYDTERMLSPIHLDGQRHGVDNREELSSLLAEGSPDPQILTPGSEERVDELLTGIFTDDEAQHQDRRLDAGPDEPWFDDPASDDEGFHSGLGT
;
A
#
# COMPACT_ATOMS: atom_id res chain seq x y z
N MET A 1 -15.52 -10.43 10.29
CA MET A 1 -14.64 -10.89 9.20
C MET A 1 -14.00 -9.64 8.64
N ALA A 2 -12.69 -9.50 8.75
CA ALA A 2 -11.98 -8.28 8.36
C ALA A 2 -11.58 -8.39 6.89
N ASN A 3 -12.38 -7.80 6.01
CA ASN A 3 -12.03 -7.72 4.59
C ASN A 3 -11.33 -6.39 4.34
N SER A 4 -10.14 -6.46 3.77
CA SER A 4 -9.46 -5.25 3.29
C SER A 4 -10.13 -4.83 2.00
N ARG A 5 -10.78 -3.66 1.99
CA ARG A 5 -11.51 -3.13 0.84
C ARG A 5 -10.88 -1.82 0.39
N ILE A 6 -10.22 -1.87 -0.75
CA ILE A 6 -9.60 -0.72 -1.42
C ILE A 6 -10.55 -0.26 -2.53
N ARG A 7 -10.91 1.03 -2.54
CA ARG A 7 -11.70 1.63 -3.63
C ARG A 7 -10.75 2.19 -4.68
N LEU A 8 -10.97 1.85 -5.96
CA LEU A 8 -10.19 2.37 -7.08
C LEU A 8 -10.94 3.47 -7.83
N GLN A 9 -10.19 4.31 -8.55
CA GLN A 9 -10.76 5.36 -9.41
C GLN A 9 -11.30 4.74 -10.69
N PRO A 10 -12.59 4.93 -11.04
CA PRO A 10 -13.15 4.41 -12.28
C PRO A 10 -12.58 5.10 -13.53
N LEU A 11 -12.29 4.32 -14.58
CA LEU A 11 -11.94 4.84 -15.90
C LEU A 11 -13.13 5.51 -16.56
N GLY A 12 -12.91 6.71 -17.10
CA GLY A 12 -13.93 7.44 -17.85
C GLY A 12 -15.15 7.83 -17.01
N GLY A 13 -14.94 8.29 -15.77
CA GLY A 13 -16.00 8.62 -14.80
C GLY A 13 -17.10 9.57 -15.31
N PHE A 14 -16.88 10.30 -16.41
CA PHE A 14 -17.92 11.08 -17.09
C PHE A 14 -18.99 10.22 -17.81
N LEU A 15 -18.63 9.03 -18.30
CA LEU A 15 -19.53 8.12 -19.02
C LEU A 15 -20.29 7.19 -18.06
N ASN A 16 -19.73 6.91 -16.88
CA ASN A 16 -20.34 6.05 -15.87
C ASN A 16 -20.16 6.68 -14.48
N PRO A 17 -20.92 7.74 -14.13
CA PRO A 17 -20.73 8.48 -12.88
C PRO A 17 -21.06 7.67 -11.63
N ASN A 18 -21.84 6.58 -11.78
CA ASN A 18 -22.23 5.69 -10.70
C ASN A 18 -21.32 4.46 -10.59
N ARG A 19 -20.21 4.42 -11.34
CA ARG A 19 -19.30 3.28 -11.31
C ARG A 19 -18.49 3.27 -10.02
N GLU A 20 -18.50 2.17 -9.30
CA GLU A 20 -17.68 1.97 -8.11
C GLU A 20 -16.84 0.71 -8.28
N VAL A 21 -15.53 0.82 -8.05
CA VAL A 21 -14.59 -0.28 -8.22
C VAL A 21 -13.91 -0.58 -6.90
N TYR A 22 -13.92 -1.84 -6.50
CA TYR A 22 -13.36 -2.32 -5.26
C TYR A 22 -12.43 -3.51 -5.51
N VAL A 23 -11.35 -3.58 -4.74
CA VAL A 23 -10.40 -4.68 -4.76
C VAL A 23 -9.91 -4.95 -3.33
N GLY A 24 -9.53 -6.18 -3.05
CA GLY A 24 -9.16 -6.52 -1.68
C GLY A 24 -8.68 -7.95 -1.48
N TRP A 25 -8.44 -8.25 -0.20
CA TRP A 25 -8.20 -9.60 0.31
C TRP A 25 -9.35 -9.98 1.24
N ASP A 26 -9.95 -11.14 0.98
CA ASP A 26 -10.93 -11.76 1.86
C ASP A 26 -10.22 -12.82 2.72
N GLU A 27 -10.22 -12.60 4.03
CA GLU A 27 -9.60 -13.51 5.00
C GLU A 27 -10.34 -14.85 5.10
N GLY A 28 -11.68 -14.81 5.10
CA GLY A 28 -12.50 -15.99 5.29
C GLY A 28 -12.41 -16.94 4.10
N LEU A 29 -12.29 -16.37 2.90
CA LEU A 29 -12.14 -17.11 1.65
C LEU A 29 -10.67 -17.26 1.22
N GLN A 30 -9.71 -16.71 1.96
CA GLN A 30 -8.29 -16.77 1.62
C GLN A 30 -8.03 -16.47 0.13
N THR A 31 -8.69 -15.42 -0.39
CA THR A 31 -8.67 -15.07 -1.81
C THR A 31 -8.60 -13.56 -2.00
N TYR A 32 -7.94 -13.13 -3.07
CA TYR A 32 -8.12 -11.78 -3.58
C TYR A 32 -9.51 -11.68 -4.21
N TYR A 33 -10.15 -10.53 -4.07
CA TYR A 33 -11.44 -10.25 -4.69
C TYR A 33 -11.45 -8.91 -5.39
N ALA A 34 -12.32 -8.78 -6.40
CA ALA A 34 -12.57 -7.52 -7.08
C ALA A 34 -14.03 -7.42 -7.54
N GLN A 35 -14.61 -6.23 -7.35
CA GLN A 35 -16.00 -5.95 -7.64
C GLN A 35 -16.13 -4.61 -8.36
N VAL A 36 -16.90 -4.59 -9.44
CA VAL A 36 -17.25 -3.36 -10.17
C VAL A 36 -18.77 -3.23 -10.17
N PHE A 37 -19.26 -2.16 -9.58
CA PHE A 37 -20.67 -1.79 -9.55
C PHE A 37 -20.91 -0.69 -10.58
N ASP A 38 -21.88 -0.88 -11.49
CA ASP A 38 -22.25 0.09 -12.53
C ASP A 38 -23.59 0.79 -12.19
N GLY A 39 -23.74 1.22 -10.94
CA GLY A 39 -24.97 1.81 -10.42
C GLY A 39 -26.06 0.77 -10.14
N ARG A 40 -27.32 1.19 -10.22
CA ARG A 40 -28.50 0.36 -9.92
C ARG A 40 -29.32 0.05 -11.17
N ASP A 41 -29.95 -1.11 -11.19
CA ASP A 41 -30.86 -1.53 -12.24
C ASP A 41 -32.28 -0.94 -12.08
N GLU A 42 -33.21 -1.30 -12.97
CA GLU A 42 -34.60 -0.85 -12.96
C GLU A 42 -35.38 -1.31 -11.71
N GLN A 43 -34.85 -2.29 -10.98
CA GLN A 43 -35.42 -2.86 -9.76
C GLN A 43 -34.79 -2.25 -8.50
N GLY A 44 -33.76 -1.42 -8.65
CA GLY A 44 -33.05 -0.75 -7.57
C GLY A 44 -31.93 -1.60 -6.95
N GLU A 45 -31.58 -2.73 -7.56
CA GLU A 45 -30.50 -3.60 -7.14
C GLU A 45 -29.17 -3.15 -7.76
N ASP A 46 -28.07 -3.38 -7.04
CA ASP A 46 -26.75 -2.97 -7.52
C ASP A 46 -26.31 -3.85 -8.69
N ARG A 47 -25.95 -3.21 -9.81
CA ARG A 47 -25.53 -3.90 -11.03
C ARG A 47 -24.05 -4.22 -10.96
N LEU A 48 -23.69 -5.44 -10.57
CA LEU A 48 -22.30 -5.91 -10.66
C LEU A 48 -21.93 -6.24 -12.12
N THR A 49 -20.88 -5.58 -12.61
CA THR A 49 -20.26 -5.83 -13.91
C THR A 49 -19.05 -6.76 -13.79
N VAL A 50 -18.33 -6.69 -12.66
CA VAL A 50 -17.23 -7.61 -12.32
C VAL A 50 -17.47 -8.11 -10.92
N ASP A 51 -17.30 -9.41 -10.73
CA ASP A 51 -17.35 -10.07 -9.42
C ASP A 51 -16.41 -11.28 -9.47
N VAL A 52 -15.24 -11.16 -8.86
CA VAL A 52 -14.21 -12.20 -8.83
C VAL A 52 -13.71 -12.41 -7.41
N GLY A 53 -13.28 -13.64 -7.07
CA GLY A 53 -12.84 -13.97 -5.72
C GLY A 53 -13.98 -14.36 -4.78
N ASN A 54 -15.00 -15.05 -5.31
CA ASN A 54 -16.17 -15.50 -4.53
C ASN A 54 -16.00 -16.90 -3.94
N GLY A 55 -14.92 -17.60 -4.30
CA GLY A 55 -14.60 -18.94 -3.83
C GLY A 55 -13.38 -18.97 -2.91
N LEU A 56 -13.31 -20.01 -2.08
CA LEU A 56 -12.14 -20.28 -1.24
C LEU A 56 -10.89 -20.48 -2.11
N GLY A 57 -9.88 -19.63 -1.96
CA GLY A 57 -8.63 -19.70 -2.71
C GLY A 57 -8.78 -19.50 -4.23
N ASP A 58 -9.85 -18.84 -4.68
CA ASP A 58 -10.19 -18.66 -6.09
C ASP A 58 -9.14 -17.82 -6.85
N VAL A 59 -8.68 -16.72 -6.23
CA VAL A 59 -7.60 -15.87 -6.73
C VAL A 59 -6.50 -15.76 -5.68
N THR A 60 -5.38 -16.44 -5.93
CA THR A 60 -4.26 -16.54 -4.96
C THR A 60 -3.12 -15.56 -5.21
N TYR A 61 -3.18 -14.80 -6.32
CA TYR A 61 -2.18 -13.80 -6.68
C TYR A 61 -2.83 -12.46 -7.09
N PRO A 62 -2.26 -11.32 -6.70
CA PRO A 62 -2.87 -10.00 -6.91
C PRO A 62 -3.02 -9.62 -8.39
N GLY A 63 -2.13 -10.13 -9.26
CA GLY A 63 -2.21 -9.91 -10.70
C GLY A 63 -3.55 -10.37 -11.33
N GLY A 64 -4.22 -11.35 -10.73
CA GLY A 64 -5.50 -11.90 -11.23
C GLY A 64 -6.63 -10.88 -11.11
N VAL A 65 -6.76 -10.26 -9.93
CA VAL A 65 -7.74 -9.19 -9.71
C VAL A 65 -7.38 -7.91 -10.45
N ILE A 66 -6.09 -7.56 -10.53
CA ILE A 66 -5.62 -6.38 -11.27
C ILE A 66 -5.99 -6.48 -12.75
N THR A 67 -5.77 -7.65 -13.36
CA THR A 67 -6.08 -7.88 -14.78
C THR A 67 -7.59 -7.74 -15.04
N ALA A 68 -8.43 -8.22 -14.13
CA ALA A 68 -9.88 -8.09 -14.23
C ALA A 68 -10.37 -6.62 -14.14
N LEU A 69 -9.64 -5.77 -13.40
CA LEU A 69 -10.01 -4.38 -13.15
C LEU A 69 -9.47 -3.37 -14.17
N ARG A 70 -8.41 -3.71 -14.93
CA ARG A 70 -7.81 -2.83 -15.96
C ARG A 70 -8.81 -2.15 -16.89
N PRO A 71 -9.91 -2.78 -17.35
CA PRO A 71 -10.87 -2.11 -18.23
C PRO A 71 -11.77 -1.09 -17.54
N TYR A 72 -11.82 -1.09 -16.21
CA TYR A 72 -12.84 -0.39 -15.42
C TYR A 72 -12.28 0.67 -14.47
N ALA A 73 -11.02 0.55 -14.07
CA ALA A 73 -10.36 1.44 -13.13
C ALA A 73 -8.94 1.81 -13.54
N GLU A 74 -8.50 2.97 -13.06
CA GLU A 74 -7.09 3.38 -13.11
C GLU A 74 -6.32 2.51 -12.12
N ILE A 75 -5.36 1.75 -12.65
CA ILE A 75 -4.51 0.85 -11.89
C ILE A 75 -3.15 1.52 -11.72
N THR A 76 -2.73 1.72 -10.48
CA THR A 76 -1.39 2.19 -10.14
C THR A 76 -0.40 1.03 -10.09
N ASP A 77 0.87 1.29 -10.36
CA ASP A 77 1.91 0.25 -10.43
C ASP A 77 2.18 -0.42 -9.06
N ASP A 78 1.86 0.26 -7.96
CA ASP A 78 2.03 -0.19 -6.58
C ASP A 78 0.86 -1.05 -6.05
N LEU A 79 -0.27 -1.15 -6.77
CA LEU A 79 -1.47 -1.87 -6.29
C LEU A 79 -1.20 -3.35 -5.97
N GLY A 80 -0.29 -4.00 -6.71
CA GLY A 80 0.08 -5.39 -6.46
C GLY A 80 0.80 -5.57 -5.12
N GLU A 81 1.68 -4.65 -4.77
CA GLU A 81 2.39 -4.64 -3.49
C GLU A 81 1.43 -4.38 -2.33
N LEU A 82 0.51 -3.42 -2.50
CA LEU A 82 -0.52 -3.10 -1.51
C LEU A 82 -1.42 -4.30 -1.19
N LEU A 83 -1.84 -5.05 -2.21
CA LEU A 83 -2.64 -6.26 -2.03
C LEU A 83 -1.85 -7.38 -1.32
N ASN A 84 -0.55 -7.52 -1.61
CA ASN A 84 0.30 -8.46 -0.89
C ASN A 84 0.47 -8.08 0.58
N VAL A 85 0.73 -6.81 0.88
CA VAL A 85 0.84 -6.30 2.27
C VAL A 85 -0.47 -6.51 3.01
N SER A 86 -1.60 -6.19 2.36
CA SER A 86 -2.93 -6.43 2.93
C SER A 86 -3.11 -7.90 3.30
N ARG A 87 -2.82 -8.84 2.40
CA ARG A 87 -2.90 -10.28 2.69
C ARG A 87 -2.08 -10.67 3.92
N VAL A 88 -0.84 -10.18 4.02
CA VAL A 88 0.07 -10.51 5.14
C VAL A 88 -0.41 -9.92 6.46
N SER A 89 -1.00 -8.71 6.44
CA SER A 89 -1.56 -8.08 7.63
C SER A 89 -2.79 -8.80 8.18
N THR A 90 -3.56 -9.50 7.34
CA THR A 90 -4.78 -10.23 7.72
C THR A 90 -4.51 -11.67 8.19
N THR A 91 -3.31 -11.96 8.74
CA THR A 91 -3.02 -13.29 9.30
C THR A 91 -3.92 -13.54 10.53
N PRO A 92 -4.62 -14.69 10.61
CA PRO A 92 -5.70 -14.92 11.56
C PRO A 92 -5.26 -14.73 13.01
N THR A 93 -6.16 -14.12 13.76
CA THR A 93 -6.09 -13.93 15.21
C THR A 93 -6.21 -15.30 15.90
N TYR A 94 -5.13 -16.09 15.92
CA TYR A 94 -4.97 -17.07 17.01
C TYR A 94 -4.23 -16.34 18.12
N THR A 95 -5.02 -15.95 19.13
CA THR A 95 -4.63 -15.48 20.46
C THR A 95 -3.16 -15.72 20.82
N ASP A 96 -2.28 -14.77 20.50
CA ASP A 96 -1.05 -14.56 21.25
C ASP A 96 -1.26 -13.32 22.10
N LEU A 97 -1.69 -13.54 23.35
CA LEU A 97 -1.92 -12.53 24.40
C LEU A 97 -0.60 -11.94 24.91
N ARG A 98 0.35 -11.68 24.02
CA ARG A 98 1.57 -10.95 24.35
C ARG A 98 1.41 -9.53 23.83
N PRO A 99 1.41 -8.52 24.72
CA PRO A 99 1.26 -7.12 24.34
C PRO A 99 2.59 -6.61 23.75
N ASP A 100 2.99 -7.11 22.59
CA ASP A 100 4.15 -6.59 21.86
C ASP A 100 3.70 -5.51 20.86
N SER A 101 3.74 -4.30 21.41
CA SER A 101 3.77 -2.93 20.88
C SER A 101 4.30 -2.64 19.46
N ARG A 102 4.66 -3.63 18.63
CA ARG A 102 5.10 -3.42 17.23
C ARG A 102 3.96 -3.50 16.20
N ARG A 103 2.94 -4.33 16.44
CA ARG A 103 1.83 -4.55 15.48
C ARG A 103 0.87 -3.36 15.37
N TYR A 104 0.54 -2.74 16.50
CA TYR A 104 -0.27 -1.52 16.53
C TYR A 104 0.41 -0.34 15.81
N GLN A 105 1.75 -0.27 15.87
CA GLN A 105 2.51 0.79 15.21
C GLN A 105 2.50 0.60 13.68
N GLN A 106 2.55 -0.64 13.20
CA GLN A 106 2.58 -0.93 11.77
C GLN A 106 1.22 -0.71 11.09
N GLU A 107 0.11 -1.07 11.73
CA GLU A 107 -1.24 -0.73 11.23
C GLU A 107 -1.47 0.78 11.21
N GLN A 108 -1.04 1.51 12.24
CA GLN A 108 -1.08 2.97 12.25
C GLN A 108 -0.20 3.58 11.15
N TYR A 109 0.97 3.01 10.88
CA TYR A 109 1.86 3.47 9.81
C TYR A 109 1.24 3.29 8.43
N VAL A 110 0.56 2.17 8.17
CA VAL A 110 -0.13 1.90 6.90
C VAL A 110 -1.37 2.79 6.72
N GLN A 111 -2.18 2.96 7.76
CA GLN A 111 -3.33 3.88 7.71
C GLN A 111 -2.89 5.35 7.62
N ALA A 112 -1.78 5.72 8.25
CA ALA A 112 -1.17 7.03 8.06
C ALA A 112 -0.71 7.19 6.59
N GLY A 113 0.01 6.22 6.03
CA GLY A 113 0.44 6.23 4.62
C GLY A 113 -0.74 6.37 3.63
N LEU A 114 -1.82 5.60 3.84
CA LEU A 114 -3.03 5.68 3.01
C LEU A 114 -3.74 7.03 3.13
N ASN A 115 -3.86 7.56 4.34
CA ASN A 115 -4.40 8.91 4.55
C ASN A 115 -3.51 10.00 3.96
N ARG A 116 -2.18 9.76 3.91
CA ARG A 116 -1.20 10.70 3.35
C ARG A 116 -1.31 10.83 1.82
N LEU A 117 -1.57 9.73 1.12
CA LEU A 117 -1.58 9.70 -0.35
C LEU A 117 -2.97 9.94 -0.96
N TYR A 118 -4.05 9.54 -0.27
CA TYR A 118 -5.37 9.38 -0.89
C TYR A 118 -6.49 10.26 -0.34
N ARG A 119 -6.22 11.22 0.57
CA ARG A 119 -7.24 12.22 0.91
C ARG A 119 -7.46 13.17 -0.27
N PRO A 120 -8.71 13.31 -0.78
CA PRO A 120 -9.00 14.22 -1.90
C PRO A 120 -8.68 15.69 -1.57
N ASP A 121 -8.80 16.07 -0.30
CA ASP A 121 -8.52 17.43 0.19
C ASP A 121 -7.09 17.59 0.76
N GLY A 122 -6.29 16.53 0.70
CA GLY A 122 -5.00 16.48 1.40
C GLY A 122 -5.11 16.36 2.92
N PHE A 123 -3.97 16.45 3.61
CA PHE A 123 -3.86 16.51 5.06
C PHE A 123 -2.88 17.62 5.47
N VAL A 124 -3.14 18.19 6.64
CA VAL A 124 -2.28 19.20 7.27
C VAL A 124 -1.10 18.49 7.91
N THR A 125 0.11 18.86 7.51
CA THR A 125 1.35 18.33 8.08
C THR A 125 1.75 19.11 9.33
N THR A 126 2.73 18.59 10.07
CA THR A 126 3.38 19.37 11.14
C THR A 126 4.40 20.38 10.61
N LEU A 127 4.67 20.40 9.30
CA LEU A 127 5.68 21.28 8.72
C LEU A 127 5.19 22.70 8.61
N THR A 128 5.96 23.62 9.19
CA THR A 128 5.77 25.06 9.00
C THR A 128 6.63 25.56 7.85
N ARG A 129 6.38 26.81 7.44
CA ARG A 129 7.21 27.48 6.44
C ARG A 129 8.69 27.57 6.86
N ASP A 130 8.94 27.77 8.15
CA ASP A 130 10.29 27.86 8.71
C ASP A 130 11.01 26.50 8.71
N ASP A 131 10.27 25.39 8.73
CA ASP A 131 10.83 24.04 8.61
C ASP A 131 11.21 23.71 7.16
N VAL A 132 10.41 24.19 6.21
CA VAL A 132 10.50 23.84 4.78
C VAL A 132 11.49 24.74 4.02
N ALA A 133 11.51 26.04 4.31
CA ALA A 133 12.36 26.99 3.59
C ALA A 133 13.86 26.62 3.59
N PRO A 134 14.46 26.15 4.70
CA PRO A 134 15.85 25.70 4.70
C PRO A 134 16.09 24.49 3.79
N VAL A 135 15.16 23.54 3.73
CA VAL A 135 15.26 22.33 2.90
C VAL A 135 15.22 22.69 1.42
N LEU A 136 14.29 23.59 1.03
CA LEU A 136 14.21 24.07 -0.34
C LEU A 136 15.50 24.77 -0.77
N LEU A 137 16.04 25.63 0.08
CA LEU A 137 17.28 26.36 -0.18
C LEU A 137 18.49 25.42 -0.28
N GLU A 138 18.59 24.44 0.63
CA GLU A 138 19.64 23.41 0.63
C GLU A 138 19.66 22.60 -0.68
N HIS A 139 18.48 22.30 -1.23
CA HIS A 139 18.33 21.54 -2.47
C HIS A 139 18.26 22.40 -3.74
N GLY A 140 18.52 23.71 -3.64
CA GLY A 140 18.61 24.62 -4.79
C GLY A 140 17.27 25.05 -5.40
N TRP A 141 16.17 24.92 -4.67
CA TRP A 141 14.85 25.35 -5.10
C TRP A 141 14.64 26.84 -4.88
N ALA A 142 14.23 27.56 -5.93
CA ALA A 142 13.94 28.99 -5.86
C ALA A 142 12.44 29.24 -6.02
N SER A 143 11.88 30.11 -5.18
CA SER A 143 10.47 30.52 -5.29
C SER A 143 10.23 31.24 -6.63
N SER A 144 9.15 30.87 -7.31
CA SER A 144 8.78 31.37 -8.63
C SER A 144 7.39 32.00 -8.68
N GLY A 145 6.51 31.67 -7.73
CA GLY A 145 5.16 32.23 -7.68
C GLY A 145 4.41 31.86 -6.41
N ILE A 146 3.42 32.69 -6.07
CA ILE A 146 2.49 32.47 -4.97
C ILE A 146 1.09 32.75 -5.48
N LYS A 147 0.13 31.90 -5.13
CA LYS A 147 -1.28 32.04 -5.51
C LYS A 147 -2.20 31.71 -4.34
N ALA A 148 -3.04 32.66 -3.96
CA ALA A 148 -4.05 32.46 -2.93
C ALA A 148 -5.15 31.47 -3.38
N THR A 149 -5.70 30.75 -2.42
CA THR A 149 -6.81 29.80 -2.57
C THR A 149 -7.85 30.07 -1.47
N GLU A 150 -8.99 29.38 -1.51
CA GLU A 150 -10.07 29.56 -0.53
C GLU A 150 -9.63 29.16 0.90
N THR A 151 -8.79 28.13 1.01
CA THR A 151 -8.40 27.52 2.30
C THR A 151 -6.96 27.86 2.71
N GLY A 152 -6.25 28.65 1.92
CA GLY A 152 -4.83 28.92 2.13
C GLY A 152 -4.16 29.55 0.91
N HIS A 153 -2.92 29.17 0.63
CA HIS A 153 -2.22 29.55 -0.59
C HIS A 153 -1.34 28.44 -1.11
N THR A 154 -0.91 28.59 -2.36
CA THR A 154 0.03 27.69 -3.04
C THR A 154 1.27 28.47 -3.39
N GLU A 155 2.43 27.82 -3.28
CA GLU A 155 3.73 28.36 -3.62
C GLU A 155 4.41 27.43 -4.61
N THR A 156 4.92 28.01 -5.69
CA THR A 156 5.61 27.27 -6.74
C THR A 156 7.10 27.56 -6.68
N TYR A 157 7.90 26.52 -6.73
CA TYR A 157 9.35 26.54 -6.67
C TYR A 157 9.92 25.88 -7.93
N ARG A 158 11.10 26.34 -8.36
CA ARG A 158 11.79 25.79 -9.53
C ARG A 158 13.24 25.45 -9.24
N ARG A 159 13.70 24.37 -9.87
CA ARG A 159 15.09 23.94 -9.93
C ARG A 159 15.39 23.39 -11.33
N GLY A 160 16.10 24.16 -12.15
CA GLY A 160 16.27 23.81 -13.57
C GLY A 160 14.92 23.75 -14.29
N GLU A 161 14.61 22.60 -14.89
CA GLU A 161 13.31 22.33 -15.54
C GLU A 161 12.24 21.80 -14.58
N GLN A 162 12.62 21.47 -13.34
CA GLN A 162 11.69 20.90 -12.37
C GLN A 162 10.81 21.96 -11.72
N GLU A 163 9.57 21.60 -11.45
CA GLU A 163 8.58 22.43 -10.79
C GLU A 163 7.98 21.73 -9.57
N LEU A 164 8.07 22.39 -8.42
CA LEU A 164 7.50 21.93 -7.16
C LEU A 164 6.39 22.88 -6.74
N THR A 165 5.21 22.36 -6.44
CA THR A 165 4.10 23.13 -5.88
C THR A 165 3.76 22.64 -4.48
N LEU A 166 3.85 23.55 -3.52
CA LEU A 166 3.49 23.35 -2.12
C LEU A 166 2.21 24.11 -1.82
N ALA A 167 1.29 23.47 -1.09
CA ALA A 167 0.09 24.13 -0.58
C ALA A 167 0.26 24.41 0.92
N TRP A 168 -0.36 25.47 1.41
CA TRP A 168 -0.25 25.97 2.77
C TRP A 168 -1.63 26.34 3.30
N THR A 169 -1.91 26.07 4.58
CA THR A 169 -3.11 26.59 5.25
C THR A 169 -2.93 28.06 5.65
N TRP A 170 -4.03 28.80 5.77
CA TRP A 170 -4.01 30.04 6.53
C TRP A 170 -3.78 29.76 8.03
N PRO A 171 -3.12 30.66 8.77
CA PRO A 171 -3.14 30.61 10.24
C PRO A 171 -4.58 30.71 10.73
N ASP A 172 -4.97 29.88 11.69
CA ASP A 172 -6.32 29.87 12.28
C ASP A 172 -6.25 29.94 13.82
N GLN A 173 -7.38 29.74 14.50
CA GLN A 173 -7.42 29.82 15.97
C GLN A 173 -6.77 28.61 16.65
N ASP A 174 -6.63 27.49 15.95
CA ASP A 174 -6.03 26.26 16.46
C ASP A 174 -4.52 26.25 16.17
N TYR A 175 -4.07 26.98 15.15
CA TYR A 175 -2.68 27.06 14.71
C TYR A 175 -2.25 28.52 14.43
N ASP A 176 -1.39 29.06 15.28
CA ASP A 176 -0.78 30.40 15.11
C ASP A 176 0.16 30.53 13.88
N THR A 177 0.35 29.47 13.10
CA THR A 177 1.32 29.40 12.00
C THR A 177 0.77 28.64 10.79
N GLU A 178 1.24 29.02 9.60
CA GLU A 178 0.94 28.32 8.34
C GLU A 178 1.50 26.89 8.40
N ARG A 179 0.69 25.92 7.97
CA ARG A 179 1.09 24.51 7.88
C ARG A 179 1.07 24.05 6.44
N MET A 180 2.07 23.28 6.05
CA MET A 180 2.13 22.69 4.72
C MET A 180 1.02 21.65 4.59
N LEU A 181 0.33 21.70 3.45
CA LEU A 181 -0.66 20.72 3.02
C LEU A 181 0.01 19.71 2.11
N SER A 182 -0.39 18.45 2.30
CA SER A 182 0.10 17.32 1.54
C SER A 182 -1.09 16.58 0.92
N PRO A 183 -1.00 16.03 -0.30
CA PRO A 183 0.21 15.82 -1.07
C PRO A 183 0.75 17.08 -1.75
N ILE A 184 2.07 17.10 -1.94
CA ILE A 184 2.77 18.10 -2.74
C ILE A 184 2.85 17.64 -4.19
N HIS A 185 3.10 18.56 -5.11
CA HIS A 185 3.24 18.23 -6.54
C HIS A 185 4.65 18.50 -7.02
N LEU A 186 5.36 17.48 -7.50
CA LEU A 186 6.68 17.58 -8.10
C LEU A 186 6.57 17.11 -9.55
N ASP A 187 6.88 17.98 -10.50
CA ASP A 187 6.78 17.69 -11.94
C ASP A 187 5.40 17.13 -12.37
N GLY A 188 4.35 17.60 -11.70
CA GLY A 188 2.96 17.16 -11.91
C GLY A 188 2.57 15.86 -11.21
N GLN A 189 3.52 15.16 -10.57
CA GLN A 189 3.27 13.96 -9.78
C GLN A 189 2.95 14.29 -8.33
N ARG A 190 2.05 13.52 -7.71
CA ARG A 190 1.61 13.72 -6.31
C ARG A 190 2.49 12.91 -5.36
N HIS A 191 3.00 13.57 -4.33
CA HIS A 191 3.83 12.94 -3.29
C HIS A 191 3.27 13.26 -1.90
N GLY A 192 2.99 12.21 -1.12
CA GLY A 192 2.62 12.35 0.28
C GLY A 192 3.86 12.62 1.13
N VAL A 193 3.95 13.83 1.69
CA VAL A 193 5.02 14.24 2.61
C VAL A 193 4.39 14.66 3.94
N ASP A 194 4.89 14.15 5.06
CA ASP A 194 4.39 14.49 6.40
C ASP A 194 5.46 15.13 7.29
N ASN A 195 6.74 14.88 7.01
CA ASN A 195 7.85 15.39 7.80
C ASN A 195 9.02 15.86 6.95
N ARG A 196 9.98 16.50 7.62
CA ARG A 196 11.11 17.18 6.98
C ARG A 196 12.06 16.21 6.28
N GLU A 197 12.25 15.02 6.84
CA GLU A 197 13.15 13.99 6.30
C GLU A 197 12.58 13.41 5.00
N GLU A 198 11.28 13.13 4.96
CA GLU A 198 10.56 12.73 3.74
C GLU A 198 10.67 13.82 2.66
N LEU A 199 10.46 15.08 3.03
CA LEU A 199 10.61 16.20 2.08
C LEU A 199 12.03 16.30 1.54
N SER A 200 13.04 16.24 2.43
CA SER A 200 14.44 16.34 2.03
C SER A 200 14.84 15.19 1.10
N SER A 201 14.42 13.97 1.41
CA SER A 201 14.72 12.78 0.59
C SER A 201 14.11 12.90 -0.80
N LEU A 202 12.84 13.30 -0.88
CA LEU A 202 12.15 13.50 -2.15
C LEU A 202 12.84 14.56 -3.03
N LEU A 203 13.27 15.67 -2.41
CA LEU A 203 13.94 16.76 -3.14
C LEU A 203 15.38 16.43 -3.53
N ALA A 204 16.04 15.53 -2.81
CA ALA A 204 17.36 15.01 -3.14
C ALA A 204 17.34 14.06 -4.35
N GLU A 205 16.35 13.16 -4.43
CA GLU A 205 16.21 12.16 -5.51
C GLU A 205 15.98 12.80 -6.88
N GLY A 206 15.32 13.96 -6.92
CA GLY A 206 15.13 14.73 -8.15
C GLY A 206 16.37 15.51 -8.61
N SER A 207 17.50 15.47 -7.90
CA SER A 207 18.67 16.29 -8.25
C SER A 207 19.38 15.68 -9.48
N PRO A 208 19.45 16.38 -10.63
CA PRO A 208 20.32 15.95 -11.70
C PRO A 208 21.76 16.20 -11.24
N ASP A 209 22.38 15.22 -10.60
CA ASP A 209 23.81 15.26 -10.34
C ASP A 209 24.52 15.12 -11.70
N PRO A 210 25.32 16.11 -12.17
CA PRO A 210 26.13 15.96 -13.36
C PRO A 210 27.38 15.13 -13.03
N GLN A 211 27.21 13.98 -12.37
CA GLN A 211 28.26 12.98 -12.29
C GLN A 211 28.20 12.15 -13.55
N ILE A 212 29.02 12.60 -14.51
CA ILE A 212 29.63 11.82 -15.57
C ILE A 212 29.69 10.34 -15.14
N LEU A 213 28.92 9.50 -15.83
CA LEU A 213 29.06 8.05 -15.78
C LEU A 213 30.52 7.72 -16.10
N THR A 214 31.31 7.44 -15.07
CA THR A 214 32.64 6.87 -15.27
C THR A 214 32.48 5.38 -15.52
N PRO A 215 33.37 4.75 -16.31
CA PRO A 215 33.30 3.32 -16.63
C PRO A 215 33.24 2.37 -15.41
N GLY A 216 33.55 2.85 -14.20
CA GLY A 216 33.44 2.06 -12.96
C GLY A 216 32.01 1.92 -12.41
N SER A 217 31.03 2.66 -12.94
CA SER A 217 29.63 2.58 -12.49
C SER A 217 28.90 1.37 -13.05
N GLU A 218 29.27 0.90 -14.26
CA GLU A 218 28.68 -0.29 -14.90
C GLU A 218 29.13 -1.58 -14.19
N GLU A 219 30.37 -1.62 -13.69
CA GLU A 219 30.93 -2.77 -12.98
C GLU A 219 30.23 -3.02 -11.62
N ARG A 220 29.74 -1.95 -10.96
CA ARG A 220 28.97 -2.07 -9.71
C ARG A 220 27.53 -2.57 -9.90
N VAL A 221 26.93 -2.30 -11.05
CA VAL A 221 25.57 -2.78 -11.37
C VAL A 221 25.61 -4.28 -11.68
N ASP A 222 26.64 -4.75 -12.38
CA ASP A 222 26.84 -6.18 -12.62
C ASP A 222 27.21 -6.94 -11.33
N GLU A 223 27.98 -6.36 -10.41
CA GLU A 223 28.25 -6.95 -9.09
C GLU A 223 26.97 -7.08 -8.24
N LEU A 224 26.10 -6.06 -8.24
CA LEU A 224 24.83 -6.07 -7.50
C LEU A 224 23.83 -7.08 -8.09
N LEU A 225 23.77 -7.21 -9.41
CA LEU A 225 22.91 -8.21 -10.06
C LEU A 225 23.45 -9.63 -9.82
N THR A 226 24.76 -9.84 -9.83
CA THR A 226 25.35 -11.16 -9.56
C THR A 226 25.13 -11.59 -8.10
N GLY A 227 25.19 -10.67 -7.13
CA GLY A 227 24.88 -10.98 -5.72
C GLY A 227 23.44 -11.46 -5.49
N ILE A 228 22.47 -10.86 -6.18
CA ILE A 228 21.04 -11.19 -6.03
C ILE A 228 20.68 -12.57 -6.61
N PHE A 229 21.37 -13.01 -7.68
CA PHE A 229 21.08 -14.31 -8.31
C PHE A 229 21.88 -15.49 -7.75
N THR A 230 22.90 -15.26 -6.93
CA THR A 230 23.78 -16.36 -6.44
C THR A 230 23.43 -16.82 -5.00
N ASP A 231 22.71 -16.02 -4.21
CA ASP A 231 22.41 -16.35 -2.80
C ASP A 231 21.25 -17.35 -2.61
N ASP A 232 20.47 -17.65 -3.66
CA ASP A 232 19.30 -18.54 -3.58
C ASP A 232 19.63 -20.03 -3.85
N GLU A 233 20.77 -20.36 -4.46
CA GLU A 233 21.18 -21.76 -4.67
C GLU A 233 21.89 -22.39 -3.47
N ALA A 234 22.50 -21.60 -2.58
CA ALA A 234 23.28 -22.13 -1.45
C ALA A 234 22.41 -22.64 -0.29
N GLN A 235 21.18 -22.14 -0.13
CA GLN A 235 20.31 -22.52 1.01
C GLN A 235 19.46 -23.77 0.77
N HIS A 236 19.43 -24.31 -0.45
CA HIS A 236 18.64 -25.49 -0.79
C HIS A 236 19.40 -26.83 -0.76
N GLN A 237 20.73 -26.84 -0.57
CA GLN A 237 21.50 -28.08 -0.49
C GLN A 237 21.72 -28.62 0.94
N ASP A 238 21.56 -27.81 1.98
CA ASP A 238 21.92 -28.20 3.35
C ASP A 238 20.79 -28.88 4.16
N ARG A 239 19.68 -29.25 3.49
CA ARG A 239 18.54 -29.98 4.10
C ARG A 239 18.37 -31.42 3.62
N ARG A 240 19.31 -31.94 2.83
CA ARG A 240 19.34 -33.34 2.42
C ARG A 240 20.66 -33.95 2.89
N LEU A 241 20.74 -34.38 4.15
CA LEU A 241 21.60 -35.46 4.63
C LEU A 241 21.42 -35.59 6.16
N ASP A 242 20.27 -36.12 6.59
CA ASP A 242 20.24 -36.90 7.83
C ASP A 242 19.11 -37.95 7.73
N ALA A 243 19.35 -38.92 6.86
CA ALA A 243 18.66 -40.19 6.89
C ALA A 243 19.53 -41.13 7.73
N GLY A 244 19.07 -41.40 8.95
CA GLY A 244 19.65 -42.38 9.88
C GLY A 244 18.53 -43.14 10.59
N PRO A 245 18.80 -44.38 11.02
CA PRO A 245 18.00 -45.54 10.58
C PRO A 245 17.08 -46.13 11.66
N ASP A 246 16.10 -46.88 11.17
CA ASP A 246 15.49 -48.11 11.71
C ASP A 246 14.91 -48.16 13.15
N GLU A 247 13.82 -48.92 13.20
CA GLU A 247 13.18 -49.59 14.35
C GLU A 247 12.07 -48.84 15.13
N PRO A 248 11.15 -49.59 15.76
CA PRO A 248 10.38 -50.69 15.20
C PRO A 248 8.87 -50.53 15.50
N TRP A 249 8.11 -51.43 14.90
CA TRP A 249 6.70 -51.70 15.10
C TRP A 249 6.33 -51.73 16.59
N PHE A 250 5.28 -50.99 16.97
CA PHE A 250 4.53 -51.29 18.20
C PHE A 250 3.06 -51.48 17.87
N ASP A 251 2.60 -52.62 18.37
CA ASP A 251 1.31 -53.24 18.15
C ASP A 251 0.12 -52.39 18.54
N ASP A 252 -0.92 -52.56 17.73
CA ASP A 252 -2.32 -52.49 18.09
C ASP A 252 -2.60 -53.24 19.40
N PRO A 253 -3.48 -52.70 20.27
CA PRO A 253 -4.58 -53.58 20.63
C PRO A 253 -5.94 -52.90 20.52
N ALA A 254 -6.78 -53.56 19.74
CA ALA A 254 -8.23 -53.56 19.83
C ALA A 254 -8.74 -53.84 21.26
N SER A 255 -9.78 -53.10 21.64
CA SER A 255 -10.89 -53.49 22.55
C SER A 255 -11.58 -52.18 22.91
N ASP A 256 -12.78 -51.85 22.45
CA ASP A 256 -14.10 -52.49 22.68
C ASP A 256 -14.96 -51.45 23.42
N ASP A 257 -16.26 -51.55 23.14
CA ASP A 257 -17.39 -51.19 23.99
C ASP A 257 -17.95 -49.76 24.08
N GLU A 258 -19.14 -49.67 23.48
CA GLU A 258 -20.42 -49.31 24.13
C GLU A 258 -20.55 -47.90 24.72
N GLY A 259 -21.42 -47.07 24.12
CA GLY A 259 -22.74 -46.96 24.72
C GLY A 259 -23.57 -45.83 24.11
N PHE A 260 -24.47 -46.18 23.21
CA PHE A 260 -25.66 -45.39 22.89
C PHE A 260 -26.61 -45.42 24.10
N HIS A 261 -26.96 -44.27 24.66
CA HIS A 261 -28.18 -44.13 25.45
C HIS A 261 -29.03 -42.96 24.94
N SER A 262 -30.10 -43.36 24.26
CA SER A 262 -31.31 -42.57 24.05
C SER A 262 -31.95 -42.19 25.39
N GLY A 263 -32.44 -40.95 25.50
CA GLY A 263 -33.19 -40.47 26.66
C GLY A 263 -34.18 -39.37 26.26
N LEU A 264 -35.32 -39.80 25.71
CA LEU A 264 -36.57 -39.03 25.66
C LEU A 264 -37.09 -38.80 27.08
N GLY A 265 -37.55 -37.58 27.38
CA GLY A 265 -38.24 -37.26 28.62
C GLY A 265 -39.00 -35.94 28.50
N THR A 266 -40.27 -36.08 28.14
CA THR A 266 -41.47 -35.24 28.41
C THR A 266 -41.30 -33.86 29.01
#